data_AF-C1GTM8-F1
#
_entry.id   AF-C1GTM8-F1
#
_cell.length_a   1.000
_cell.length_b   1.000
_cell.length_c   1.000
_cell.angle_alpha   90.00
_cell.angle_beta   90.00
_cell.angle_gamma   90.00
#
_symmetry.space_group_name_H-M   'P 1'
#
loop_
_entity.id
_entity.type
_entity.pdbx_description
1 polymer ?
#
loop_
_entity_poly.entity_id
_entity_poly.type
_entity_poly.pdbx_seq_one_letter_code
_entity_poly.pdbx_strand_id
1 'polypeptide(L)'
;MDSPGSGHRRNASIKATRPRSATKGPLDAPDDAAPAVTTVPIRSQSHTPLRCASASPTSLPLLSMLSIDDTLSVSTDKSFAYLLRPDIYHPLSLLNISPAFRSEIPTPSPDEPLPTSLATLENLLNDGHFLLAAHLSAAILTSSALSHDDHKKIFSLLYIRLACLELTGNTLLAAQEAKALEDLSSDFYYVDIKPEAEGTSGDAGQGFQTQHIVPWPLRVLAARLQSIGFGDSRKGISGLYELGLEARKRLSHKGLGQDERKVWKSRLADLRIRVINTLIEMNDLDAARRSLANLKVPPKEQALMTSRMTLLYLKVGDVEAARQLLDNFPIEAGGILHCLLCMAEGRYADAVSGWEALRASHIGEEDEALIAQNLAVCLLYTGKLNESRELLESLVNNNHSFQSLTFNLATIYELCSEKSRYLKSDLTERVASQPPSRIRNWERPNADFKL
;
A
#
# COMPACT_ATOMS: atom_id res chain seq x y z
N MET A 1 -83.00 -4.51 -28.27
CA MET A 1 -81.56 -4.49 -28.60
C MET A 1 -80.88 -3.79 -27.43
N ASP A 2 -80.75 -4.48 -26.30
CA ASP A 2 -79.98 -3.96 -25.17
C ASP A 2 -79.08 -5.10 -24.68
N SER A 3 -77.79 -4.90 -24.93
CA SER A 3 -76.66 -5.82 -24.73
C SER A 3 -75.55 -5.03 -24.00
N PRO A 4 -74.54 -5.66 -23.40
CA PRO A 4 -74.49 -6.99 -22.78
C PRO A 4 -73.92 -6.95 -21.34
N GLY A 5 -74.15 -8.04 -20.60
CA GLY A 5 -73.66 -8.24 -19.23
C GLY A 5 -72.14 -8.33 -19.13
N SER A 6 -71.57 -7.58 -18.20
CA SER A 6 -70.15 -7.59 -17.83
C SER A 6 -69.88 -8.73 -16.84
N GLY A 7 -69.20 -9.77 -17.32
CA GLY A 7 -68.84 -10.96 -16.55
C GLY A 7 -67.77 -10.69 -15.48
N HIS A 8 -68.00 -11.27 -14.30
CA HIS A 8 -67.12 -11.25 -13.14
C HIS A 8 -65.71 -11.81 -13.43
N ARG A 9 -64.70 -10.94 -13.34
CA ARG A 9 -63.28 -11.30 -13.38
C ARG A 9 -62.82 -11.73 -11.98
N ARG A 10 -62.47 -13.01 -11.82
CA ARG A 10 -61.88 -13.56 -10.59
C ARG A 10 -60.42 -13.11 -10.45
N ASN A 11 -60.11 -12.46 -9.33
CA ASN A 11 -58.78 -12.02 -8.92
C ASN A 11 -57.91 -13.22 -8.53
N ALA A 12 -56.91 -13.55 -9.36
CA ALA A 12 -55.81 -14.43 -8.97
C ALA A 12 -54.66 -13.58 -8.41
N SER A 13 -54.54 -13.56 -7.08
CA SER A 13 -53.45 -12.91 -6.36
C SER A 13 -52.15 -13.70 -6.52
N ILE A 14 -51.29 -13.28 -7.44
CA ILE A 14 -49.91 -13.79 -7.55
C ILE A 14 -49.06 -13.04 -6.52
N LYS A 15 -48.72 -13.72 -5.42
CA LYS A 15 -47.71 -13.26 -4.45
C LYS A 15 -46.38 -13.08 -5.18
N ALA A 16 -45.89 -11.84 -5.27
CA ALA A 16 -44.60 -11.51 -5.84
C ALA A 16 -43.47 -12.10 -4.99
N THR A 17 -42.74 -13.07 -5.56
CA THR A 17 -41.48 -13.58 -5.00
C THR A 17 -40.43 -12.46 -5.00
N ARG A 18 -39.89 -12.16 -3.82
CA ARG A 18 -38.82 -11.15 -3.63
C ARG A 18 -37.64 -11.48 -4.55
N PRO A 19 -37.07 -10.52 -5.30
CA PRO A 19 -35.94 -10.79 -6.19
C PRO A 19 -34.76 -11.33 -5.41
N ARG A 20 -34.10 -12.37 -5.94
CA ARG A 20 -32.86 -12.92 -5.36
C ARG A 20 -31.83 -11.80 -5.23
N SER A 21 -31.30 -11.59 -4.02
CA SER A 21 -30.17 -10.70 -3.79
C SER A 21 -28.98 -11.16 -4.61
N ALA A 22 -28.32 -10.24 -5.31
CA ALA A 22 -27.13 -10.55 -6.09
C ALA A 22 -26.06 -11.20 -5.19
N THR A 23 -25.48 -12.31 -5.63
CA THR A 23 -24.36 -12.99 -4.95
C THR A 23 -23.01 -12.32 -5.22
N LYS A 24 -23.00 -11.17 -5.92
CA LYS A 24 -21.80 -10.39 -6.19
C LYS A 24 -21.46 -9.57 -4.94
N GLY A 25 -20.26 -9.79 -4.39
CA GLY A 25 -19.76 -9.08 -3.24
C GLY A 25 -19.44 -7.60 -3.53
N PRO A 26 -19.19 -6.79 -2.47
CA PRO A 26 -18.84 -5.37 -2.56
C PRO A 26 -17.56 -5.05 -3.32
N LEU A 27 -16.80 -6.06 -3.75
CA LEU A 27 -15.57 -5.89 -4.50
C LEU A 27 -15.69 -6.38 -5.95
N ASP A 28 -16.77 -7.05 -6.37
CA ASP A 28 -16.91 -7.58 -7.75
C ASP A 28 -17.21 -6.51 -8.82
N ALA A 29 -16.66 -6.62 -10.03
CA ALA A 29 -16.81 -5.60 -11.07
C ALA A 29 -18.29 -5.26 -11.39
N PRO A 30 -18.66 -3.97 -11.50
CA PRO A 30 -19.98 -3.58 -12.00
C PRO A 30 -20.11 -3.98 -13.49
N ASP A 31 -21.33 -4.35 -13.90
CA ASP A 31 -21.65 -4.60 -15.30
C ASP A 31 -21.75 -3.26 -16.03
N ASP A 32 -20.69 -2.86 -16.76
CA ASP A 32 -20.80 -1.82 -17.77
C ASP A 32 -21.62 -2.39 -18.95
N ALA A 33 -22.93 -2.33 -18.83
CA ALA A 33 -23.85 -2.53 -19.93
C ALA A 33 -23.87 -1.24 -20.77
N ALA A 34 -22.91 -1.08 -21.68
CA ALA A 34 -23.00 -0.10 -22.77
C ALA A 34 -22.94 -0.83 -24.12
N PRO A 35 -23.80 -0.47 -25.09
CA PRO A 35 -24.08 -1.32 -26.25
C PRO A 35 -22.96 -1.24 -27.29
N ALA A 36 -22.74 -2.39 -27.94
CA ALA A 36 -21.80 -2.58 -29.03
C ALA A 36 -22.05 -1.57 -30.17
N VAL A 37 -21.06 -0.72 -30.43
CA VAL A 37 -20.95 -0.03 -31.71
C VAL A 37 -19.78 -0.65 -32.47
N THR A 38 -20.17 -1.43 -33.48
CA THR A 38 -19.31 -1.99 -34.51
C THR A 38 -18.77 -0.84 -35.38
N THR A 39 -17.45 -0.65 -35.46
CA THR A 39 -16.81 -0.10 -36.67
C THR A 39 -15.35 -0.52 -36.78
N VAL A 40 -14.92 -0.66 -38.03
CA VAL A 40 -13.77 -1.41 -38.57
C VAL A 40 -12.55 -0.46 -38.81
N PRO A 41 -11.41 -0.88 -39.40
CA PRO A 41 -10.10 -0.77 -38.76
C PRO A 41 -9.21 0.35 -39.34
N ILE A 42 -8.27 0.87 -38.52
CA ILE A 42 -7.12 1.63 -39.02
C ILE A 42 -5.82 0.95 -38.58
N ARG A 43 -5.02 0.75 -39.63
CA ARG A 43 -3.70 0.14 -39.76
C ARG A 43 -2.60 0.94 -39.05
N SER A 44 -1.81 0.21 -38.26
CA SER A 44 -0.37 0.33 -38.02
C SER A 44 0.25 1.73 -37.93
N GLN A 45 0.58 2.16 -36.70
CA GLN A 45 1.83 2.89 -36.44
C GLN A 45 2.48 2.33 -35.17
N SER A 46 3.65 1.74 -35.37
CA SER A 46 4.60 1.28 -34.37
C SER A 46 5.14 2.47 -33.59
N HIS A 47 4.74 2.62 -32.32
CA HIS A 47 5.49 3.38 -31.34
C HIS A 47 5.67 2.51 -30.10
N THR A 48 6.94 2.26 -29.82
CA THR A 48 7.52 1.63 -28.64
C THR A 48 6.84 2.07 -27.32
N PRO A 49 6.32 1.12 -26.51
CA PRO A 49 5.98 1.34 -25.11
C PRO A 49 7.17 0.81 -24.26
N LEU A 50 7.63 1.35 -23.13
CA LEU A 50 7.02 2.04 -22.01
C LEU A 50 8.06 3.01 -21.43
N ARG A 51 7.93 4.30 -21.70
CA ARG A 51 8.52 5.31 -20.82
C ARG A 51 7.47 5.56 -19.75
N CYS A 52 7.54 4.83 -18.63
CA CYS A 52 6.84 5.25 -17.42
C CYS A 52 7.28 6.68 -17.15
N ALA A 53 6.36 7.60 -17.36
CA ALA A 53 6.61 9.01 -17.15
C ALA A 53 7.03 9.16 -15.69
N SER A 54 8.28 9.58 -15.51
CA SER A 54 8.78 10.24 -14.32
C SER A 54 7.80 11.34 -13.93
N ALA A 55 6.82 11.02 -13.09
CA ALA A 55 6.25 12.00 -12.21
C ALA A 55 7.35 12.29 -11.20
N SER A 56 8.23 13.24 -11.52
CA SER A 56 9.11 13.86 -10.53
C SER A 56 8.23 14.17 -9.32
N PRO A 57 8.53 13.62 -8.12
CA PRO A 57 7.70 13.89 -6.95
C PRO A 57 7.75 15.38 -6.72
N THR A 58 6.66 16.06 -7.05
CA THR A 58 6.52 17.48 -6.76
C THR A 58 6.67 17.58 -5.25
N SER A 59 7.65 18.36 -4.81
CA SER A 59 7.95 18.62 -3.39
C SER A 59 6.77 19.34 -2.76
N LEU A 60 5.71 18.61 -2.47
CA LEU A 60 4.60 19.03 -1.65
C LEU A 60 4.84 18.47 -0.24
N PRO A 61 4.58 19.26 0.81
CA PRO A 61 4.67 18.77 2.18
C PRO A 61 3.78 17.55 2.38
N LEU A 62 4.27 16.51 3.07
CA LEU A 62 3.50 15.28 3.31
C LEU A 62 2.16 15.57 4.04
N LEU A 63 2.17 16.59 4.91
CA LEU A 63 0.98 17.13 5.59
C LEU A 63 -0.05 17.71 4.60
N SER A 64 0.41 18.24 3.46
CA SER A 64 -0.46 18.69 2.37
C SER A 64 -1.00 17.50 1.55
N MET A 65 -0.22 16.44 1.35
CA MET A 65 -0.70 15.22 0.66
C MET A 65 -1.88 14.56 1.38
N LEU A 66 -1.88 14.57 2.72
CA LEU A 66 -3.04 14.11 3.52
C LEU A 66 -4.25 15.05 3.42
N SER A 67 -4.04 16.30 3.02
CA SER A 67 -5.09 17.32 2.89
C SER A 67 -5.67 17.42 1.47
N ILE A 68 -4.93 17.04 0.43
CA ILE A 68 -5.32 17.23 -0.98
C ILE A 68 -6.47 16.30 -1.41
N ASP A 69 -6.51 15.07 -0.89
CA ASP A 69 -7.45 14.04 -1.39
C ASP A 69 -8.80 13.98 -0.65
N ASP A 70 -8.99 14.76 0.41
CA ASP A 70 -10.31 14.97 1.01
C ASP A 70 -10.73 16.43 0.74
N THR A 71 -11.29 16.63 -0.45
CA THR A 71 -11.68 17.93 -1.04
C THR A 71 -12.77 18.70 -0.29
N LEU A 72 -13.08 18.35 0.95
CA LEU A 72 -14.13 18.98 1.74
C LEU A 72 -13.59 19.22 3.14
N SER A 73 -13.17 20.46 3.39
CA SER A 73 -12.77 20.95 4.70
C SER A 73 -14.00 21.05 5.60
N VAL A 74 -14.37 19.95 6.23
CA VAL A 74 -15.43 19.95 7.25
C VAL A 74 -14.81 20.37 8.58
N SER A 75 -15.36 21.42 9.19
CA SER A 75 -15.07 21.78 10.58
C SER A 75 -15.97 20.98 11.51
N THR A 76 -15.45 20.58 12.67
CA THR A 76 -16.22 19.81 13.66
C THR A 76 -15.88 20.31 15.06
N ASP A 77 -16.89 20.39 15.93
CA ASP A 77 -16.74 20.77 17.35
C ASP A 77 -16.45 19.54 18.23
N LYS A 78 -15.91 18.47 17.63
CA LYS A 78 -15.64 17.21 18.32
C LYS A 78 -14.25 17.30 18.94
N SER A 79 -14.14 16.87 20.20
CA SER A 79 -12.86 16.81 20.89
C SER A 79 -12.16 15.47 20.67
N PHE A 80 -10.88 15.52 20.31
CA PHE A 80 -10.00 14.37 20.11
C PHE A 80 -8.95 14.27 21.22
N ALA A 81 -9.21 14.89 22.37
CA ALA A 81 -8.31 14.88 23.53
C ALA A 81 -7.89 13.45 23.96
N TYR A 82 -8.75 12.46 23.72
CA TYR A 82 -8.47 11.06 24.02
C TYR A 82 -7.28 10.50 23.21
N LEU A 83 -6.99 11.02 22.02
CA LEU A 83 -5.83 10.66 21.17
C LEU A 83 -4.54 11.39 21.58
N LEU A 84 -4.62 12.47 22.38
CA LEU A 84 -3.46 13.27 22.78
C LEU A 84 -2.81 12.76 24.08
N ARG A 85 -3.36 11.68 24.64
CA ARG A 85 -2.90 11.17 25.93
C ARG A 85 -1.57 10.42 25.77
N PRO A 86 -0.58 10.66 26.65
CA PRO A 86 0.74 10.05 26.53
C PRO A 86 0.75 8.54 26.76
N ASP A 87 -0.26 7.97 27.42
CA ASP A 87 -0.38 6.52 27.66
C ASP A 87 -0.61 5.70 26.39
N ILE A 88 -1.04 6.35 25.30
CA ILE A 88 -1.22 5.69 24.01
C ILE A 88 0.13 5.37 23.36
N TYR A 89 1.08 6.29 23.43
CA TYR A 89 2.29 6.27 22.61
C TYR A 89 3.43 5.55 23.32
N HIS A 90 3.93 4.49 22.69
CA HIS A 90 4.95 3.65 23.30
C HIS A 90 6.34 4.27 23.12
N PRO A 91 7.21 4.26 24.15
CA PRO A 91 8.59 4.70 24.03
C PRO A 91 9.35 3.81 23.05
N LEU A 92 10.12 4.43 22.16
CA LEU A 92 10.91 3.73 21.15
C LEU A 92 12.33 3.46 21.66
N SER A 93 12.82 2.25 21.42
CA SER A 93 14.15 1.82 21.84
C SER A 93 15.14 1.88 20.67
N LEU A 94 16.29 2.51 20.90
CA LEU A 94 17.43 2.51 19.97
C LEU A 94 18.34 1.29 20.16
N LEU A 95 18.04 0.38 21.10
CA LEU A 95 18.90 -0.76 21.41
C LEU A 95 19.04 -1.73 20.23
N ASN A 96 17.94 -1.93 19.48
CA ASN A 96 17.92 -2.82 18.31
C ASN A 96 18.55 -2.16 17.08
N ILE A 97 18.76 -0.84 17.09
CA ILE A 97 19.42 -0.10 16.02
C ILE A 97 20.93 -0.26 16.17
N SER A 98 21.59 -0.56 15.05
CA SER A 98 23.05 -0.69 15.03
C SER A 98 23.70 0.65 15.42
N PRO A 99 24.79 0.64 16.22
CA PRO A 99 25.44 1.86 16.71
C PRO A 99 25.75 2.90 15.62
N ALA A 100 26.12 2.46 14.41
CA ALA A 100 26.44 3.33 13.27
C ALA A 100 25.25 4.21 12.83
N PHE A 101 24.02 3.79 13.12
CA PHE A 101 22.78 4.49 12.76
C PHE A 101 22.11 5.18 13.95
N ARG A 102 22.77 5.29 15.10
CA ARG A 102 22.17 5.97 16.26
C ARG A 102 22.37 7.48 16.13
N SER A 103 21.26 8.19 16.19
CA SER A 103 21.21 9.65 16.25
C SER A 103 20.53 10.10 17.53
N GLU A 104 20.77 11.35 17.92
CA GLU A 104 20.08 11.95 19.06
C GLU A 104 18.58 12.07 18.77
N ILE A 105 17.76 11.74 19.78
CA ILE A 105 16.31 11.81 19.65
C ILE A 105 15.87 13.28 19.76
N PRO A 106 15.23 13.87 18.73
CA PRO A 106 14.72 15.23 18.81
C PRO A 106 13.65 15.32 19.88
N THR A 107 13.87 16.18 20.88
CA THR A 107 12.89 16.44 21.94
C THR A 107 12.42 17.89 21.77
N PRO A 108 11.13 18.14 21.49
CA PRO A 108 10.64 19.51 21.35
C PRO A 108 10.75 20.22 22.70
N SER A 109 11.20 21.48 22.66
CA SER A 109 11.22 22.30 23.89
C SER A 109 9.78 22.60 24.36
N PRO A 110 9.53 22.79 25.67
CA PRO A 110 8.16 22.97 26.19
C PRO A 110 7.43 24.18 25.60
N ASP A 111 8.17 25.21 25.17
CA ASP A 111 7.65 26.43 24.57
C ASP A 111 7.87 26.49 23.04
N GLU A 112 8.23 25.36 22.41
CA GLU A 112 8.48 25.34 20.97
C GLU A 112 7.20 25.60 20.18
N PRO A 113 7.20 26.56 19.25
CA PRO A 113 6.03 26.81 18.44
C PRO A 113 5.78 25.63 17.49
N LEU A 114 4.53 25.16 17.44
CA LEU A 114 4.10 24.02 16.62
C LEU A 114 4.62 24.05 15.17
N PRO A 115 4.64 25.18 14.43
CA PRO A 115 5.19 25.23 13.07
C PRO A 115 6.66 24.81 12.99
N THR A 116 7.49 25.12 14.00
CA THR A 116 8.90 24.73 14.04
C THR A 116 9.04 23.22 14.20
N SER A 117 8.27 22.62 15.12
CA SER A 117 8.31 21.16 15.31
C SER A 117 7.79 20.41 14.09
N LEU A 118 6.78 20.95 13.39
CA LEU A 118 6.29 20.39 12.12
C LEU A 118 7.31 20.51 10.99
N ALA A 119 8.07 21.61 10.91
CA ALA A 119 9.15 21.77 9.94
C ALA A 119 10.31 20.78 10.21
N THR A 120 10.67 20.59 11.47
CA THR A 120 11.66 19.58 11.88
C THR A 120 11.17 18.17 11.51
N LEU A 121 9.89 17.86 11.75
CA LEU A 121 9.29 16.59 11.35
C LEU A 121 9.37 16.37 9.83
N GLU A 122 9.07 17.39 9.03
CA GLU A 122 9.17 17.32 7.58
C GLU A 122 10.61 17.05 7.10
N ASN A 123 11.60 17.69 7.73
CA ASN A 123 13.01 17.44 7.42
C ASN A 123 13.42 15.98 7.73
N LEU A 124 13.01 15.45 8.89
CA LEU A 124 13.29 14.05 9.25
C LEU A 124 12.68 13.08 8.23
N LEU A 125 11.45 13.34 7.78
CA LEU A 125 10.79 12.52 6.75
C LEU A 125 11.52 12.63 5.40
N ASN A 126 12.05 13.80 5.05
CA ASN A 126 12.81 14.02 3.82
C ASN A 126 14.15 13.28 3.80
N ASP A 127 14.75 13.13 4.97
CA ASP A 127 16.02 12.44 5.15
C ASP A 127 15.86 10.92 5.36
N GLY A 128 14.63 10.44 5.54
CA GLY A 128 14.33 9.03 5.78
C GLY A 128 14.55 8.58 7.24
N HIS A 129 14.66 9.54 8.16
CA HIS A 129 14.76 9.33 9.61
C HIS A 129 13.38 8.99 10.20
N PHE A 130 12.79 7.88 9.77
CA PHE A 130 11.43 7.50 10.14
C PHE A 130 11.29 7.19 11.63
N LEU A 131 12.32 6.63 12.27
CA LEU A 131 12.24 6.32 13.69
C LEU A 131 12.17 7.61 14.53
N LEU A 132 12.96 8.62 14.16
CA LEU A 132 12.95 9.93 14.80
C LEU A 132 11.67 10.69 14.46
N ALA A 133 11.19 10.62 13.22
CA ALA A 133 9.91 11.21 12.82
C ALA A 133 8.74 10.60 13.60
N ALA A 134 8.77 9.29 13.85
CA ALA A 134 7.79 8.62 14.71
C ALA A 134 7.87 9.16 16.15
N HIS A 135 9.07 9.32 16.70
CA HIS A 135 9.24 9.87 18.05
C HIS A 135 8.69 11.30 18.14
N LEU A 136 9.11 12.18 17.23
CA LEU A 136 8.70 13.58 17.22
C LEU A 136 7.19 13.73 17.00
N SER A 137 6.58 12.91 16.15
CA SER A 137 5.12 12.90 15.96
C SER A 137 4.38 12.60 17.26
N ALA A 138 4.84 11.62 18.04
CA ALA A 138 4.26 11.32 19.35
C ALA A 138 4.48 12.46 20.34
N ALA A 139 5.68 13.04 20.39
CA ALA A 139 5.97 14.19 21.26
C ALA A 139 5.05 15.38 20.96
N ILE A 140 4.84 15.71 19.68
CA ILE A 140 3.91 16.76 19.24
C ILE A 140 2.47 16.41 19.64
N LEU A 141 2.02 15.17 19.39
CA LEU A 141 0.67 14.68 19.75
C LEU A 141 0.38 14.79 21.26
N THR A 142 1.41 14.61 22.10
CA THR A 142 1.27 14.71 23.57
C THR A 142 1.58 16.08 24.14
N SER A 143 1.98 17.04 23.30
CA SER A 143 2.31 18.40 23.72
C SER A 143 1.04 19.25 23.92
N SER A 144 1.15 20.31 24.71
CA SER A 144 0.09 21.31 24.88
C SER A 144 -0.09 22.22 23.66
N ALA A 145 0.75 22.09 22.62
CA ALA A 145 0.74 22.97 21.45
C ALA A 145 -0.40 22.66 20.46
N LEU A 146 -1.02 21.49 20.55
CA LEU A 146 -2.14 21.09 19.70
C LEU A 146 -3.49 21.42 20.33
N SER A 147 -4.37 22.05 19.55
CA SER A 147 -5.77 22.17 19.92
C SER A 147 -6.46 20.81 19.87
N HIS A 148 -7.28 20.52 20.88
CA HIS A 148 -8.00 19.25 21.00
C HIS A 148 -9.05 19.03 19.88
N ASP A 149 -9.42 20.10 19.16
CA ASP A 149 -10.45 20.08 18.12
C ASP A 149 -9.83 20.11 16.70
N ASP A 150 -8.49 20.23 16.59
CA ASP A 150 -7.78 20.24 15.31
C ASP A 150 -7.54 18.83 14.75
N HIS A 151 -8.65 18.16 14.43
CA HIS A 151 -8.66 16.79 13.92
C HIS A 151 -7.75 16.59 12.70
N LYS A 152 -7.59 17.61 11.84
CA LYS A 152 -6.72 17.51 10.65
C LYS A 152 -5.27 17.31 11.03
N LYS A 153 -4.74 18.13 11.94
CA LYS A 153 -3.36 17.98 12.42
C LYS A 153 -3.19 16.70 13.23
N ILE A 154 -4.15 16.39 14.10
CA ILE A 154 -4.12 15.20 14.96
C ILE A 154 -4.05 13.93 14.09
N PHE A 155 -4.96 13.76 13.14
CA PHE A 155 -4.96 12.59 12.25
C PHE A 155 -3.75 12.55 11.32
N SER A 156 -3.24 13.69 10.88
CA SER A 156 -2.03 13.74 10.06
C SER A 156 -0.80 13.27 10.83
N LEU A 157 -0.61 13.76 12.05
CA LEU A 157 0.49 13.33 12.93
C LEU A 157 0.34 11.87 13.34
N LEU A 158 -0.88 11.41 13.64
CA LEU A 158 -1.13 10.01 13.96
C LEU A 158 -0.84 9.10 12.77
N TYR A 159 -1.22 9.49 11.55
CA TYR A 159 -0.85 8.75 10.34
C TYR A 159 0.66 8.66 10.17
N ILE A 160 1.38 9.79 10.31
CA ILE A 160 2.84 9.82 10.20
C ILE A 160 3.46 8.90 11.25
N ARG A 161 3.02 8.99 12.51
CA ARG A 161 3.46 8.13 13.61
C ARG A 161 3.32 6.66 13.24
N LEU A 162 2.10 6.23 12.88
CA LEU A 162 1.80 4.83 12.60
C LEU A 162 2.55 4.32 11.36
N ALA A 163 2.59 5.10 10.28
CA ALA A 163 3.29 4.73 9.05
C ALA A 163 4.81 4.61 9.28
N CYS A 164 5.41 5.54 10.04
CA CYS A 164 6.84 5.49 10.36
C CYS A 164 7.18 4.28 11.25
N LEU A 165 6.29 3.90 12.17
CA LEU A 165 6.46 2.68 12.96
C LEU A 165 6.42 1.43 12.07
N GLU A 166 5.53 1.37 11.07
CA GLU A 166 5.53 0.26 10.11
C GLU A 166 6.82 0.22 9.28
N LEU A 167 7.27 1.37 8.76
CA LEU A 167 8.48 1.48 7.94
C LEU A 167 9.77 1.13 8.69
N THR A 168 9.76 1.23 10.02
CA THR A 168 10.89 0.88 10.89
C THR A 168 10.79 -0.52 11.49
N GLY A 169 9.78 -1.31 11.11
CA GLY A 169 9.56 -2.67 11.62
C GLY A 169 8.93 -2.74 13.02
N ASN A 170 8.47 -1.61 13.56
CA ASN A 170 7.77 -1.53 14.84
C ASN A 170 6.24 -1.76 14.68
N THR A 171 5.86 -2.67 13.79
CA THR A 171 4.45 -2.92 13.42
C THR A 171 3.57 -3.31 14.60
N LEU A 172 4.11 -4.05 15.58
CA LEU A 172 3.35 -4.43 16.77
C LEU A 172 3.01 -3.22 17.65
N LEU A 173 3.92 -2.24 17.77
CA LEU A 173 3.65 -1.00 18.49
C LEU A 173 2.62 -0.16 17.74
N ALA A 174 2.77 -0.03 16.42
CA ALA A 174 1.78 0.64 15.57
C ALA A 174 0.39 0.02 15.73
N ALA A 175 0.32 -1.31 15.81
CA ALA A 175 -0.91 -2.05 16.00
C ALA A 175 -1.55 -1.84 17.38
N GLN A 176 -0.76 -1.65 18.45
CA GLN A 176 -1.30 -1.28 19.76
C GLN A 176 -1.78 0.18 19.77
N GLU A 177 -0.98 1.11 19.23
CA GLU A 177 -1.32 2.54 19.17
C GLU A 177 -2.58 2.78 18.32
N ALA A 178 -2.75 2.07 17.20
CA ALA A 178 -3.91 2.17 16.33
C ALA A 178 -5.24 1.73 16.99
N LYS A 179 -5.20 1.02 18.13
CA LYS A 179 -6.43 0.70 18.90
C LYS A 179 -7.05 1.94 19.52
N ALA A 180 -6.28 3.01 19.72
CA ALA A 180 -6.80 4.28 20.25
C ALA A 180 -7.79 4.97 19.28
N LEU A 181 -7.81 4.58 17.99
CA LEU A 181 -8.83 5.01 17.04
C LEU A 181 -10.19 4.32 17.25
N GLU A 182 -10.24 3.33 18.14
CA GLU A 182 -11.46 2.58 18.47
C GLU A 182 -12.17 2.07 17.20
N ASP A 183 -13.47 2.32 17.09
CA ASP A 183 -14.28 1.95 15.95
C ASP A 183 -14.46 3.12 14.97
N LEU A 184 -13.71 3.07 13.87
CA LEU A 184 -13.82 4.05 12.79
C LEU A 184 -15.15 4.00 12.04
N SER A 185 -15.98 2.97 12.24
CA SER A 185 -17.34 2.92 11.69
C SER A 185 -18.37 3.65 12.54
N SER A 186 -18.00 4.08 13.75
CA SER A 186 -18.86 4.85 14.66
C SER A 186 -19.32 6.18 14.06
N ASP A 187 -20.57 6.56 14.32
CA ASP A 187 -21.15 7.86 13.97
C ASP A 187 -20.32 9.05 14.50
N PHE A 188 -19.49 8.82 15.52
CA PHE A 188 -18.53 9.80 16.03
C PHE A 188 -17.58 10.32 14.95
N TYR A 189 -17.22 9.54 13.93
CA TYR A 189 -16.34 10.01 12.86
C TYR A 189 -17.07 10.60 11.64
N TYR A 190 -18.40 10.67 11.68
CA TYR A 190 -19.19 11.23 10.59
C TYR A 190 -19.74 12.61 10.94
N VAL A 191 -19.77 13.50 9.95
CA VAL A 191 -20.41 14.81 10.04
C VAL A 191 -21.40 14.96 8.88
N ASP A 192 -22.60 15.43 9.19
CA ASP A 192 -23.61 15.72 8.19
C ASP A 192 -23.33 17.07 7.52
N ILE A 193 -23.10 17.06 6.21
CA ILE A 193 -23.04 18.27 5.41
C ILE A 193 -24.45 18.64 4.98
N LYS A 194 -24.91 19.80 5.42
CA LYS A 194 -26.08 20.46 4.82
C LYS A 194 -25.65 21.04 3.47
N PRO A 195 -26.35 20.73 2.35
CA PRO A 195 -26.05 21.39 1.10
C PRO A 195 -26.35 22.89 1.23
N GLU A 196 -25.32 23.74 1.14
CA GLU A 196 -25.47 25.19 1.00
C GLU A 196 -25.98 25.51 -0.42
N ALA A 197 -27.27 25.33 -0.65
CA ALA A 197 -27.98 25.90 -1.79
C ALA A 197 -29.47 26.08 -1.46
N GLU A 198 -29.80 27.29 -1.03
CA GLU A 198 -31.12 27.88 -1.21
C GLU A 198 -31.46 27.84 -2.72
N GLY A 199 -32.52 27.14 -3.10
CA GLY A 199 -32.85 26.94 -4.51
C GLY A 199 -34.10 26.11 -4.74
N THR A 200 -35.23 26.65 -4.30
CA THR A 200 -36.58 26.52 -4.89
C THR A 200 -36.84 25.32 -5.81
N SER A 201 -37.18 24.16 -5.25
CA SER A 201 -38.24 23.25 -5.78
C SER A 201 -38.28 21.91 -5.04
N GLY A 202 -39.18 21.81 -4.06
CA GLY A 202 -40.36 20.93 -4.16
C GLY A 202 -40.23 19.40 -4.24
N ASP A 203 -39.06 18.76 -4.22
CA ASP A 203 -39.00 17.29 -4.18
C ASP A 203 -38.36 16.76 -2.90
N ALA A 204 -39.16 16.01 -2.15
CA ALA A 204 -38.88 15.47 -0.84
C ALA A 204 -37.80 14.38 -0.90
N GLY A 205 -36.58 14.77 -0.53
CA GLY A 205 -35.44 13.88 -0.38
C GLY A 205 -34.15 14.66 -0.18
N GLN A 206 -34.13 15.61 0.75
CA GLN A 206 -32.93 16.35 1.16
C GLN A 206 -31.91 15.35 1.77
N GLY A 207 -31.10 14.71 0.92
CA GLY A 207 -30.11 13.75 1.34
C GLY A 207 -28.94 14.48 2.02
N PHE A 208 -28.91 14.48 3.34
CA PHE A 208 -27.71 14.83 4.09
C PHE A 208 -26.55 13.97 3.56
N GLN A 209 -25.46 14.60 3.11
CA GLN A 209 -24.24 13.88 2.77
C GLN A 209 -23.43 13.72 4.05
N THR A 210 -23.34 12.49 4.57
CA THR A 210 -22.44 12.18 5.66
C THR A 210 -21.00 12.14 5.14
N GLN A 211 -20.08 12.84 5.79
CA GLN A 211 -18.65 12.80 5.49
C GLN A 211 -17.85 12.24 6.66
N HIS A 212 -16.90 11.37 6.35
CA HIS A 212 -15.94 10.85 7.30
C HIS A 212 -14.83 11.88 7.54
N ILE A 213 -14.53 12.21 8.80
CA ILE A 213 -13.50 13.21 9.15
C ILE A 213 -12.08 12.66 9.15
N VAL A 214 -11.92 11.34 9.34
CA VAL A 214 -10.61 10.68 9.30
C VAL A 214 -10.17 10.48 7.84
N PRO A 215 -8.95 10.91 7.47
CA PRO A 215 -8.43 10.77 6.12
C PRO A 215 -8.42 9.33 5.62
N TRP A 216 -8.70 9.14 4.33
CA TRP A 216 -8.71 7.80 3.70
C TRP A 216 -7.43 6.98 3.96
N PRO A 217 -6.20 7.51 3.81
CA PRO A 217 -4.99 6.73 4.06
C PRO A 217 -4.90 6.19 5.49
N LEU A 218 -5.31 6.99 6.48
CA LEU A 218 -5.32 6.57 7.88
C LEU A 218 -6.37 5.48 8.14
N ARG A 219 -7.55 5.56 7.50
CA ARG A 219 -8.57 4.51 7.62
C ARG A 219 -8.09 3.17 7.06
N VAL A 220 -7.45 3.19 5.89
CA VAL A 220 -6.89 1.98 5.28
C VAL A 220 -5.77 1.39 6.14
N LEU A 221 -4.88 2.25 6.64
CA LEU A 221 -3.80 1.86 7.54
C LEU A 221 -4.34 1.27 8.86
N ALA A 222 -5.33 1.92 9.46
CA ALA A 222 -5.96 1.46 10.71
C ALA A 222 -6.64 0.10 10.54
N ALA A 223 -7.35 -0.15 9.43
CA ALA A 223 -7.96 -1.46 9.16
C ALA A 223 -6.91 -2.60 9.17
N ARG A 224 -5.72 -2.34 8.61
CA ARG A 224 -4.60 -3.29 8.66
C ARG A 224 -4.04 -3.42 10.07
N LEU A 225 -3.68 -2.31 10.71
CA LEU A 225 -3.02 -2.32 12.03
C LEU A 225 -3.90 -2.89 13.14
N GLN A 226 -5.19 -2.54 13.17
CA GLN A 226 -6.13 -3.08 14.15
C GLN A 226 -6.30 -4.60 13.98
N SER A 227 -6.29 -5.13 12.75
CA SER A 227 -6.33 -6.58 12.53
C SER A 227 -5.12 -7.31 13.15
N ILE A 228 -3.92 -6.70 13.07
CA ILE A 228 -2.71 -7.21 13.75
C ILE A 228 -2.87 -7.09 15.26
N GLY A 229 -3.31 -5.93 15.75
CA GLY A 229 -3.39 -5.62 17.17
C GLY A 229 -4.37 -6.50 17.92
N PHE A 230 -5.45 -6.94 17.25
CA PHE A 230 -6.41 -7.91 17.78
C PHE A 230 -6.05 -9.37 17.48
N GLY A 231 -4.99 -9.63 16.70
CA GLY A 231 -4.60 -10.98 16.27
C GLY A 231 -5.65 -11.65 15.38
N ASP A 232 -6.50 -10.86 14.70
CA ASP A 232 -7.61 -11.35 13.90
C ASP A 232 -7.53 -10.79 12.48
N SER A 233 -6.93 -11.57 11.60
CA SER A 233 -6.78 -11.23 10.17
C SER A 233 -8.13 -11.13 9.44
N ARG A 234 -9.18 -11.83 9.92
CA ARG A 234 -10.52 -11.74 9.32
C ARG A 234 -11.12 -10.37 9.55
N LYS A 235 -10.87 -9.73 10.71
CA LYS A 235 -11.24 -8.33 10.93
C LYS A 235 -10.58 -7.39 9.93
N GLY A 236 -9.34 -7.67 9.53
CA GLY A 236 -8.65 -6.91 8.48
C GLY A 236 -9.40 -6.98 7.15
N ILE A 237 -9.80 -8.18 6.74
CA ILE A 237 -10.64 -8.37 5.55
C ILE A 237 -11.97 -7.64 5.70
N SER A 238 -12.70 -7.85 6.80
CA SER A 238 -13.99 -7.17 7.04
C SER A 238 -13.86 -5.65 6.95
N GLY A 239 -12.84 -5.05 7.58
CA GLY A 239 -12.60 -3.61 7.51
C GLY A 239 -12.35 -3.11 6.08
N LEU A 240 -11.61 -3.87 5.26
CA LEU A 240 -11.41 -3.53 3.85
C LEU A 240 -12.70 -3.65 3.02
N TYR A 241 -13.57 -4.62 3.33
CA TYR A 241 -14.88 -4.76 2.68
C TYR A 241 -15.84 -3.62 3.07
N GLU A 242 -15.85 -3.17 4.32
CA GLU A 242 -16.63 -2.02 4.76
C GLU A 242 -16.19 -0.73 4.04
N LEU A 243 -14.88 -0.49 3.94
CA LEU A 243 -14.35 0.63 3.14
C LEU A 243 -14.71 0.49 1.66
N GLY A 244 -14.76 -0.73 1.13
CA GLY A 244 -15.19 -1.02 -0.24
C GLY A 244 -16.69 -0.71 -0.47
N LEU A 245 -17.55 -1.04 0.50
CA LEU A 245 -18.96 -0.70 0.50
C LEU A 245 -19.18 0.82 0.53
N GLU A 246 -18.43 1.54 1.37
CA GLU A 246 -18.46 3.00 1.42
C GLU A 246 -18.06 3.60 0.07
N ALA A 247 -16.95 3.15 -0.51
CA ALA A 247 -16.48 3.62 -1.81
C ALA A 247 -17.52 3.40 -2.92
N ARG A 248 -18.23 2.26 -2.90
CA ARG A 248 -19.34 2.00 -3.83
C ARG A 248 -20.53 2.93 -3.61
N LYS A 249 -20.90 3.14 -2.35
CA LYS A 249 -22.00 4.06 -2.01
C LYS A 249 -21.70 5.47 -2.53
N ARG A 250 -20.46 5.95 -2.37
CA ARG A 250 -19.96 7.21 -2.93
C ARG A 250 -20.03 7.24 -4.46
N LEU A 251 -19.57 6.18 -5.13
CA LEU A 251 -19.64 6.06 -6.59
C LEU A 251 -21.07 6.05 -7.14
N SER A 252 -22.05 5.59 -6.36
CA SER A 252 -23.46 5.57 -6.73
C SER A 252 -24.17 6.92 -6.61
N HIS A 253 -23.54 7.91 -5.96
CA HIS A 253 -24.14 9.23 -5.76
C HIS A 253 -24.34 9.97 -7.09
N LYS A 254 -25.56 10.45 -7.32
CA LYS A 254 -25.92 11.24 -8.51
C LYS A 254 -25.30 12.64 -8.37
N GLY A 255 -24.52 13.07 -9.35
CA GLY A 255 -23.83 14.38 -9.32
C GLY A 255 -22.36 14.34 -8.89
N LEU A 256 -21.79 13.15 -8.65
CA LEU A 256 -20.36 13.01 -8.37
C LEU A 256 -19.51 13.58 -9.53
N GLY A 257 -18.59 14.50 -9.21
CA GLY A 257 -17.65 15.09 -10.18
C GLY A 257 -16.78 14.02 -10.85
N GLN A 258 -16.25 14.32 -12.04
CA GLN A 258 -15.43 13.34 -12.77
C GLN A 258 -14.14 12.99 -12.03
N ASP A 259 -13.51 13.98 -11.38
CA ASP A 259 -12.24 13.74 -10.66
C ASP A 259 -12.46 12.99 -9.35
N GLU A 260 -13.51 13.33 -8.59
CA GLU A 260 -13.91 12.56 -7.41
C GLU A 260 -14.26 11.11 -7.78
N ARG A 261 -14.96 10.90 -8.90
CA ARG A 261 -15.25 9.56 -9.42
C ARG A 261 -13.97 8.78 -9.75
N LYS A 262 -12.94 9.42 -10.30
CA LYS A 262 -11.63 8.77 -10.55
C LYS A 262 -10.97 8.35 -9.23
N VAL A 263 -10.97 9.24 -8.23
CA VAL A 263 -10.41 8.96 -6.89
C VAL A 263 -11.11 7.75 -6.26
N TRP A 264 -12.44 7.71 -6.21
CA TRP A 264 -13.16 6.58 -5.62
C TRP A 264 -13.00 5.28 -6.41
N LYS A 265 -12.90 5.33 -7.75
CA LYS A 265 -12.57 4.15 -8.57
C LYS A 265 -11.16 3.63 -8.26
N SER A 266 -10.19 4.53 -8.12
CA SER A 266 -8.81 4.19 -7.74
C SER A 266 -8.75 3.56 -6.35
N ARG A 267 -9.42 4.16 -5.36
CA ARG A 267 -9.57 3.62 -3.99
C ARG A 267 -10.15 2.21 -4.00
N LEU A 268 -11.22 1.96 -4.77
CA LEU A 268 -11.82 0.63 -4.88
C LEU A 268 -10.88 -0.39 -5.55
N ALA A 269 -10.09 0.02 -6.54
CA ALA A 269 -9.09 -0.83 -7.18
C ALA A 269 -7.95 -1.19 -6.21
N ASP A 270 -7.44 -0.22 -5.45
CA ASP A 270 -6.42 -0.41 -4.41
C ASP A 270 -6.91 -1.38 -3.31
N LEU A 271 -8.11 -1.18 -2.77
CA LEU A 271 -8.70 -2.06 -1.75
C LEU A 271 -8.79 -3.52 -2.21
N ARG A 272 -9.13 -3.78 -3.47
CA ARG A 272 -9.17 -5.14 -4.03
C ARG A 272 -7.81 -5.83 -3.95
N ILE A 273 -6.74 -5.12 -4.29
CA ILE A 273 -5.37 -5.64 -4.21
C ILE A 273 -4.99 -5.86 -2.74
N ARG A 274 -5.36 -4.95 -1.82
CA ARG A 274 -5.12 -5.13 -0.38
C ARG A 274 -5.81 -6.37 0.19
N VAL A 275 -7.06 -6.63 -0.20
CA VAL A 275 -7.78 -7.85 0.22
C VAL A 275 -7.05 -9.11 -0.26
N ILE A 276 -6.56 -9.12 -1.50
CA ILE A 276 -5.75 -10.24 -2.02
C ILE A 276 -4.47 -10.40 -1.21
N ASN A 277 -3.76 -9.31 -0.90
CA ASN A 277 -2.57 -9.36 -0.04
C ASN A 277 -2.89 -9.92 1.35
N THR A 278 -3.99 -9.49 1.98
CA THR A 278 -4.42 -10.05 3.27
C THR A 278 -4.75 -11.53 3.19
N LEU A 279 -5.38 -12.00 2.10
CA LEU A 279 -5.61 -13.44 1.88
C LEU A 279 -4.29 -14.23 1.77
N ILE A 280 -3.27 -13.65 1.11
CA ILE A 280 -1.93 -14.24 1.03
C ILE A 280 -1.27 -14.30 2.41
N GLU A 281 -1.33 -13.21 3.19
CA GLU A 281 -0.83 -13.17 4.57
C GLU A 281 -1.52 -14.21 5.47
N MET A 282 -2.80 -14.47 5.23
CA MET A 282 -3.59 -15.52 5.91
C MET A 282 -3.30 -16.94 5.41
N ASN A 283 -2.42 -17.10 4.42
CA ASN A 283 -2.14 -18.35 3.73
C ASN A 283 -3.38 -18.99 3.05
N ASP A 284 -4.43 -18.20 2.78
CA ASP A 284 -5.57 -18.62 1.94
C ASP A 284 -5.26 -18.32 0.47
N LEU A 285 -4.28 -19.05 -0.05
CA LEU A 285 -3.73 -18.80 -1.38
C LEU A 285 -4.74 -19.12 -2.50
N ASP A 286 -5.66 -20.05 -2.26
CA ASP A 286 -6.72 -20.38 -3.22
C ASP A 286 -7.78 -19.28 -3.34
N ALA A 287 -8.19 -18.66 -2.23
CA ALA A 287 -9.06 -17.49 -2.29
C ALA A 287 -8.33 -16.29 -2.93
N ALA A 288 -7.05 -16.08 -2.60
CA ALA A 288 -6.24 -15.02 -3.20
C ALA A 288 -6.16 -15.17 -4.72
N ARG A 289 -5.85 -16.39 -5.21
CA ARG A 289 -5.78 -16.73 -6.64
C ARG A 289 -7.09 -16.49 -7.37
N ARG A 290 -8.21 -17.00 -6.83
CA ARG A 290 -9.53 -16.78 -7.44
C ARG A 290 -9.92 -15.31 -7.47
N SER A 291 -9.63 -14.58 -6.39
CA SER A 291 -9.93 -13.16 -6.29
C SER A 291 -9.13 -12.34 -7.29
N LEU A 292 -7.83 -12.62 -7.44
CA LEU A 292 -6.96 -11.94 -8.40
C LEU A 292 -7.35 -12.25 -9.86
N ALA A 293 -7.66 -13.51 -10.18
CA ALA A 293 -8.10 -13.93 -11.51
C ALA A 293 -9.44 -13.28 -11.94
N ASN A 294 -10.32 -12.98 -10.99
CA ASN A 294 -11.62 -12.34 -11.26
C ASN A 294 -11.53 -10.81 -11.41
N LEU A 295 -10.35 -10.20 -11.18
CA LEU A 295 -10.19 -8.77 -11.36
C LEU A 295 -10.13 -8.40 -12.84
N LYS A 296 -11.12 -7.62 -13.28
CA LYS A 296 -11.09 -6.97 -14.60
C LYS A 296 -10.17 -5.75 -14.53
N VAL A 297 -9.11 -5.75 -15.32
CA VAL A 297 -8.21 -4.61 -15.46
C VAL A 297 -8.25 -4.01 -16.87
N PRO A 298 -7.92 -2.71 -17.01
CA PRO A 298 -7.74 -2.11 -18.33
C PRO A 298 -6.58 -2.79 -19.10
N PRO A 299 -6.59 -2.78 -20.45
CA PRO A 299 -5.52 -3.37 -21.26
C PRO A 299 -4.11 -2.87 -20.91
N LYS A 300 -3.98 -1.61 -20.46
CA LYS A 300 -2.71 -1.00 -20.04
C LYS A 300 -2.11 -1.65 -18.78
N GLU A 301 -2.93 -2.26 -17.94
CA GLU A 301 -2.51 -2.93 -16.69
C GLU A 301 -2.42 -4.46 -16.84
N GLN A 302 -2.69 -4.99 -18.04
CA GLN A 302 -2.68 -6.44 -18.28
C GLN A 302 -1.31 -7.05 -17.97
N ALA A 303 -0.22 -6.36 -18.33
CA ALA A 303 1.13 -6.81 -18.01
C ALA A 303 1.39 -6.90 -16.51
N LEU A 304 0.98 -5.88 -15.76
CA LEU A 304 1.09 -5.87 -14.30
C LEU A 304 0.26 -6.98 -13.65
N MET A 305 -0.94 -7.26 -14.17
CA MET A 305 -1.78 -8.35 -13.68
C MET A 305 -1.19 -9.73 -13.98
N THR A 306 -0.63 -9.92 -15.16
CA THR A 306 0.15 -11.10 -15.50
C THR A 306 1.28 -11.29 -14.49
N SER A 307 2.09 -10.26 -14.24
CA SER A 307 3.19 -10.34 -13.26
C SER A 307 2.71 -10.72 -11.86
N ARG A 308 1.60 -10.11 -11.39
CA ARG A 308 1.01 -10.43 -10.08
C ARG A 308 0.53 -11.88 -10.01
N MET A 309 -0.15 -12.37 -11.04
CA MET A 309 -0.62 -13.76 -11.10
C MET A 309 0.55 -14.74 -11.13
N THR A 310 1.58 -14.47 -11.95
CA THR A 310 2.79 -15.31 -12.02
C THR A 310 3.49 -15.37 -10.67
N LEU A 311 3.72 -14.23 -10.01
CA LEU A 311 4.35 -14.21 -8.68
C LEU A 311 3.52 -14.97 -7.63
N LEU A 312 2.19 -14.88 -7.69
CA LEU A 312 1.32 -15.65 -6.81
C LEU A 312 1.43 -17.15 -7.08
N TYR A 313 1.43 -17.59 -8.34
CA TYR A 313 1.63 -18.99 -8.69
C TYR A 313 2.99 -19.53 -8.22
N LEU A 314 4.07 -18.76 -8.42
CA LEU A 314 5.39 -19.10 -7.92
C LEU A 314 5.41 -19.19 -6.39
N LYS A 315 4.70 -18.29 -5.68
CA LYS A 315 4.58 -18.34 -4.21
C LYS A 315 3.82 -19.57 -3.71
N VAL A 316 2.80 -20.01 -4.45
CA VAL A 316 2.03 -21.23 -4.18
C VAL A 316 2.85 -22.50 -4.47
N GLY A 317 3.82 -22.41 -5.38
CA GLY A 317 4.54 -23.56 -5.93
C GLY A 317 3.87 -24.19 -7.16
N ASP A 318 2.86 -23.53 -7.73
CA ASP A 318 2.24 -23.94 -9.00
C ASP A 318 3.07 -23.43 -10.18
N VAL A 319 4.23 -24.07 -10.35
CA VAL A 319 5.22 -23.73 -11.39
C VAL A 319 4.62 -23.93 -12.80
N GLU A 320 3.72 -24.90 -12.95
CA GLU A 320 3.05 -25.21 -14.21
C GLU A 320 2.16 -24.05 -14.67
N ALA A 321 1.29 -23.55 -13.79
CA ALA A 321 0.43 -22.42 -14.12
C ALA A 321 1.24 -21.14 -14.35
N ALA A 322 2.32 -20.91 -13.57
CA ALA A 322 3.23 -19.80 -13.79
C ALA A 322 3.86 -19.84 -15.20
N ARG A 323 4.31 -21.02 -15.64
CA ARG A 323 4.88 -21.22 -16.98
C ARG A 323 3.86 -20.97 -18.09
N GLN A 324 2.67 -21.56 -18.00
CA GLN A 324 1.63 -21.36 -19.01
C GLN A 324 1.23 -19.88 -19.17
N LEU A 325 1.27 -19.12 -18.08
CA LEU A 325 1.00 -17.69 -18.10
C LEU A 325 2.14 -16.94 -18.81
N LEU A 326 3.40 -17.30 -18.53
CA LEU A 326 4.58 -16.69 -19.15
C LEU A 326 4.78 -17.09 -20.62
N ASP A 327 4.40 -18.29 -21.04
CA ASP A 327 4.49 -18.72 -22.45
C ASP A 327 3.68 -17.80 -23.38
N ASN A 328 2.62 -17.20 -22.86
CA ASN A 328 1.77 -16.23 -23.58
C ASN A 328 2.20 -14.77 -23.34
N PHE A 329 3.23 -14.53 -22.53
CA PHE A 329 3.67 -13.21 -22.12
C PHE A 329 4.92 -12.79 -22.90
N PRO A 330 5.02 -11.54 -23.41
CA PRO A 330 6.20 -11.11 -24.13
C PRO A 330 7.46 -11.30 -23.28
N ILE A 331 8.46 -12.02 -23.82
CA ILE A 331 9.70 -12.35 -23.12
C ILE A 331 10.40 -11.07 -22.61
N GLU A 332 10.44 -10.02 -23.43
CA GLU A 332 11.01 -8.71 -23.08
C GLU A 332 10.36 -8.10 -21.83
N ALA A 333 9.02 -8.17 -21.74
CA ALA A 333 8.27 -7.65 -20.58
C ALA A 333 8.35 -8.58 -19.35
N GLY A 334 8.65 -9.85 -19.56
CA GLY A 334 8.62 -10.90 -18.54
C GLY A 334 9.98 -11.42 -18.12
N GLY A 335 11.09 -10.81 -18.54
CA GLY A 335 12.42 -11.41 -18.38
C GLY A 335 12.76 -11.78 -16.93
N ILE A 336 12.49 -10.87 -15.98
CA ILE A 336 12.65 -11.12 -14.54
C ILE A 336 11.83 -12.34 -14.09
N LEU A 337 10.57 -12.44 -14.55
CA LEU A 337 9.66 -13.55 -14.20
C LEU A 337 10.12 -14.88 -14.79
N HIS A 338 10.67 -14.88 -16.01
CA HIS A 338 11.26 -16.08 -16.61
C HIS A 338 12.46 -16.57 -15.82
N CYS A 339 13.34 -15.66 -15.37
CA CYS A 339 14.48 -16.05 -14.54
C CYS A 339 14.03 -16.60 -13.19
N LEU A 340 13.02 -16.00 -12.55
CA LEU A 340 12.40 -16.53 -11.32
C LEU A 340 11.75 -17.90 -11.54
N LEU A 341 11.08 -18.12 -12.67
CA LEU A 341 10.52 -19.43 -13.03
C LEU A 341 11.62 -20.49 -13.16
N CYS A 342 12.72 -20.20 -13.89
CA CYS A 342 13.86 -21.10 -14.00
C CYS A 342 14.44 -21.47 -12.63
N MET A 343 14.55 -20.50 -11.71
CA MET A 343 14.98 -20.77 -10.33
C MET A 343 14.00 -21.67 -9.57
N ALA A 344 12.69 -21.45 -9.74
CA ALA A 344 11.65 -22.28 -9.12
C ALA A 344 11.66 -23.73 -9.65
N GLU A 345 12.07 -23.93 -10.90
CA GLU A 345 12.26 -25.25 -11.52
C GLU A 345 13.61 -25.90 -11.15
N GLY A 346 14.46 -25.23 -10.39
CA GLY A 346 15.81 -25.71 -10.03
C GLY A 346 16.83 -25.58 -11.18
N ARG A 347 16.49 -24.90 -12.27
CA ARG A 347 17.36 -24.66 -13.43
C ARG A 347 18.23 -23.42 -13.21
N TYR A 348 19.10 -23.47 -12.19
CA TYR A 348 19.90 -22.32 -11.79
C TYR A 348 20.92 -21.86 -12.85
N ALA A 349 21.48 -22.79 -13.65
CA ALA A 349 22.41 -22.42 -14.72
C ALA A 349 21.71 -21.57 -15.80
N ASP A 350 20.53 -22.00 -16.25
CA ASP A 350 19.69 -21.25 -17.21
C ASP A 350 19.29 -19.89 -16.63
N ALA A 351 18.93 -19.86 -15.34
CA ALA A 351 18.58 -18.62 -14.65
C ALA A 351 19.76 -17.64 -14.57
N VAL A 352 20.99 -18.10 -14.28
CA VAL A 352 22.19 -17.25 -14.28
C VAL A 352 22.38 -16.60 -15.65
N SER A 353 22.32 -17.38 -16.74
CA SER A 353 22.45 -16.82 -18.09
C SER A 353 21.35 -15.81 -18.42
N GLY A 354 20.10 -16.07 -17.99
CA GLY A 354 18.99 -15.14 -18.14
C GLY A 354 19.21 -13.83 -17.36
N TRP A 355 19.65 -13.93 -16.11
CA TRP A 355 19.96 -12.77 -15.27
C TRP A 355 21.13 -11.95 -15.80
N GLU A 356 22.18 -12.58 -16.33
CA GLU A 356 23.30 -11.90 -16.97
C GLU A 356 22.85 -11.12 -18.22
N ALA A 357 22.00 -11.71 -19.05
CA ALA A 357 21.42 -11.05 -20.21
C ALA A 357 20.52 -9.85 -19.83
N LEU A 358 19.73 -9.99 -18.77
CA LEU A 358 18.93 -8.88 -18.22
C LEU A 358 19.81 -7.76 -17.70
N ARG A 359 20.85 -8.09 -16.93
CA ARG A 359 21.78 -7.10 -16.39
C ARG A 359 22.46 -6.31 -17.50
N ALA A 360 22.83 -6.97 -18.61
CA ALA A 360 23.44 -6.30 -19.75
C ALA A 360 22.48 -5.36 -20.50
N SER A 361 21.18 -5.63 -20.45
CA SER A 361 20.15 -4.84 -21.16
C SER A 361 19.52 -3.72 -20.31
N HIS A 362 19.59 -3.79 -18.98
CA HIS A 362 18.94 -2.87 -18.05
C HIS A 362 19.92 -1.91 -17.34
N ILE A 363 21.05 -1.59 -17.99
CA ILE A 363 22.07 -0.70 -17.41
C ILE A 363 21.50 0.72 -17.26
N GLY A 364 21.52 1.25 -16.04
CA GLY A 364 20.97 2.57 -15.71
C GLY A 364 19.45 2.61 -15.59
N GLU A 365 18.77 1.47 -15.66
CA GLU A 365 17.33 1.37 -15.42
C GLU A 365 17.02 1.16 -13.92
N GLU A 366 15.78 1.46 -13.52
CA GLU A 366 15.36 1.40 -12.11
C GLU A 366 15.48 -0.02 -11.51
N ASP A 367 15.37 -1.06 -12.35
CA ASP A 367 15.42 -2.47 -11.94
C ASP A 367 16.84 -3.05 -11.87
N GLU A 368 17.89 -2.30 -12.25
CA GLU A 368 19.27 -2.81 -12.33
C GLU A 368 19.73 -3.45 -11.01
N ALA A 369 19.48 -2.77 -9.89
CA ALA A 369 19.87 -3.25 -8.57
C ALA A 369 19.12 -4.52 -8.14
N LEU A 370 17.84 -4.64 -8.52
CA LEU A 370 17.03 -5.83 -8.26
C LEU A 370 17.52 -7.01 -9.11
N ILE A 371 17.85 -6.77 -10.38
CA ILE A 371 18.39 -7.78 -11.29
C ILE A 371 19.73 -8.30 -10.75
N ALA A 372 20.66 -7.41 -10.39
CA ALA A 372 21.97 -7.76 -9.85
C ALA A 372 21.87 -8.53 -8.51
N GLN A 373 20.95 -8.14 -7.62
CA GLN A 373 20.68 -8.86 -6.37
C GLN A 373 20.21 -10.30 -6.64
N ASN A 374 19.25 -10.48 -7.54
CA ASN A 374 18.72 -11.82 -7.85
C ASN A 374 19.76 -12.68 -8.59
N LEU A 375 20.57 -12.07 -9.47
CA LEU A 375 21.73 -12.75 -10.07
C LEU A 375 22.68 -13.25 -8.99
N ALA A 376 23.05 -12.41 -8.02
CA ALA A 376 23.93 -12.81 -6.92
C ALA A 376 23.34 -13.99 -6.12
N VAL A 377 22.06 -13.93 -5.77
CA VAL A 377 21.38 -15.04 -5.08
C VAL A 377 21.38 -16.30 -5.95
N CYS A 378 21.17 -16.20 -7.26
CA CYS A 378 21.25 -17.35 -8.16
C CYS A 378 22.66 -17.93 -8.23
N LEU A 379 23.69 -17.09 -8.27
CA LEU A 379 25.11 -17.49 -8.26
C LEU A 379 25.44 -18.28 -6.98
N LEU A 380 24.89 -17.88 -5.83
CA LEU A 380 25.00 -18.65 -4.57
C LEU A 380 24.49 -20.09 -4.73
N TYR A 381 23.33 -20.31 -5.36
CA TYR A 381 22.79 -21.66 -5.60
C TYR A 381 23.65 -22.48 -6.59
N THR A 382 24.44 -21.82 -7.43
CA THR A 382 25.41 -22.49 -8.32
C THR A 382 26.80 -22.68 -7.70
N GLY A 383 26.98 -22.33 -6.42
CA GLY A 383 28.25 -22.46 -5.70
C GLY A 383 29.28 -21.35 -5.98
N LYS A 384 28.92 -20.33 -6.76
CA LYS A 384 29.78 -19.20 -7.14
C LYS A 384 29.78 -18.10 -6.07
N LEU A 385 30.24 -18.45 -4.87
CA LEU A 385 30.20 -17.59 -3.69
C LEU A 385 30.95 -16.26 -3.86
N ASN A 386 32.13 -16.28 -4.47
CA ASN A 386 32.95 -15.08 -4.65
C ASN A 386 32.30 -14.10 -5.64
N GLU A 387 31.81 -14.59 -6.78
CA GLU A 387 31.09 -13.77 -7.77
C GLU A 387 29.82 -13.16 -7.14
N SER A 388 29.08 -13.95 -6.36
CA SER A 388 27.92 -13.47 -5.61
C SER A 388 28.30 -12.38 -4.61
N ARG A 389 29.40 -12.55 -3.87
CA ARG A 389 29.90 -11.57 -2.90
C ARG A 389 30.25 -10.25 -3.59
N GLU A 390 31.08 -10.30 -4.63
CA GLU A 390 31.54 -9.14 -5.37
C GLU A 390 30.37 -8.34 -5.93
N LEU A 391 29.35 -9.03 -6.46
CA LEU A 391 28.16 -8.40 -7.00
C LEU A 391 27.37 -7.65 -5.92
N LEU A 392 27.13 -8.26 -4.76
CA LEU A 392 26.43 -7.61 -3.65
C LEU A 392 27.26 -6.45 -3.04
N GLU A 393 28.58 -6.62 -2.89
CA GLU A 393 29.46 -5.54 -2.42
C GLU A 393 29.45 -4.35 -3.39
N SER A 394 29.39 -4.61 -4.69
CA SER A 394 29.30 -3.56 -5.72
C SER A 394 28.00 -2.75 -5.59
N LEU A 395 26.87 -3.40 -5.29
CA LEU A 395 25.60 -2.70 -5.06
C LEU A 395 25.68 -1.78 -3.84
N VAL A 396 26.30 -2.23 -2.75
CA VAL A 396 26.52 -1.39 -1.55
C VAL A 396 27.43 -0.21 -1.86
N ASN A 397 28.49 -0.42 -2.66
CA ASN A 397 29.38 0.65 -3.11
C ASN A 397 28.68 1.68 -4.01
N ASN A 398 27.65 1.25 -4.74
CA ASN A 398 26.78 2.13 -5.54
C ASN A 398 25.63 2.75 -4.73
N ASN A 399 25.74 2.80 -3.39
CA ASN A 399 24.76 3.37 -2.47
C ASN A 399 23.41 2.64 -2.39
N HIS A 400 23.30 1.39 -2.84
CA HIS A 400 22.14 0.55 -2.57
C HIS A 400 22.23 -0.08 -1.16
N SER A 401 21.08 -0.19 -0.48
CA SER A 401 21.02 -0.75 0.88
C SER A 401 19.60 -1.16 1.29
N PHE A 402 18.84 -1.78 0.38
CA PHE A 402 17.57 -2.40 0.75
C PHE A 402 17.80 -3.66 1.60
N GLN A 403 16.82 -4.01 2.44
CA GLN A 403 16.97 -5.03 3.49
C GLN A 403 17.48 -6.39 2.98
N SER A 404 16.97 -6.87 1.84
CA SER A 404 17.42 -8.15 1.28
C SER A 404 18.88 -8.14 0.81
N LEU A 405 19.40 -6.98 0.38
CA LEU A 405 20.81 -6.82 0.02
C LEU A 405 21.72 -6.96 1.24
N THR A 406 21.46 -6.20 2.30
CA THR A 406 22.28 -6.23 3.52
C THR A 406 22.23 -7.61 4.18
N PHE A 407 21.05 -8.23 4.24
CA PHE A 407 20.87 -9.54 4.83
C PHE A 407 21.56 -10.64 4.02
N ASN A 408 21.44 -10.63 2.69
CA ASN A 408 22.09 -11.62 1.84
C ASN A 408 23.62 -11.45 1.85
N LEU A 409 24.13 -10.22 1.83
CA LEU A 409 25.58 -9.98 1.92
C LEU A 409 26.14 -10.42 3.28
N ALA A 410 25.45 -10.12 4.38
CA ALA A 410 25.81 -10.63 5.71
C ALA A 410 25.82 -12.17 5.75
N THR A 411 24.87 -12.82 5.07
CA THR A 411 24.81 -14.28 4.94
C THR A 411 26.02 -14.81 4.16
N ILE A 412 26.39 -14.18 3.04
CA ILE A 412 27.58 -14.57 2.27
C ILE A 412 28.85 -14.44 3.13
N TYR A 413 28.97 -13.37 3.92
CA TYR A 413 30.11 -13.21 4.83
C TYR A 413 30.21 -14.36 5.85
N GLU A 414 29.10 -14.82 6.40
CA GLU A 414 29.07 -16.00 7.29
C GLU A 414 29.50 -17.28 6.58
N LEU A 415 29.19 -17.43 5.29
CA LEU A 415 29.51 -18.62 4.50
C LEU A 415 30.95 -18.65 4.00
N CYS A 416 31.57 -17.49 3.73
CA CYS A 416 32.85 -17.42 3.02
C CYS A 416 34.02 -16.85 3.84
N SER A 417 33.81 -16.43 5.09
CA SER A 417 34.84 -15.72 5.86
C SER A 417 34.79 -16.00 7.35
N GLU A 418 35.92 -16.38 7.93
CA GLU A 418 36.11 -16.44 9.39
C GLU A 418 36.05 -15.05 10.06
N LYS A 419 36.27 -13.99 9.27
CA LYS A 419 36.16 -12.58 9.70
C LYS A 419 34.74 -12.03 9.53
N SER A 420 33.72 -12.88 9.38
CA SER A 420 32.34 -12.48 9.11
C SER A 420 31.83 -11.42 10.09
N ARG A 421 32.13 -11.52 11.38
CA ARG A 421 31.73 -10.51 12.39
C ARG A 421 32.26 -9.12 12.06
N TYR A 422 33.54 -9.01 11.72
CA TYR A 422 34.16 -7.75 11.34
C TYR A 422 33.54 -7.20 10.04
N LEU A 423 33.36 -8.06 9.03
CA LEU A 423 32.76 -7.65 7.76
C LEU A 423 31.30 -7.18 7.92
N LYS A 424 30.53 -7.79 8.82
CA LYS A 424 29.16 -7.36 9.14
C LYS A 424 29.13 -5.99 9.83
N SER A 425 30.05 -5.74 10.77
CA SER A 425 30.20 -4.41 11.39
C SER A 425 30.67 -3.35 10.38
N ASP A 426 31.66 -3.67 9.54
CA ASP A 426 32.11 -2.77 8.46
C ASP A 426 30.97 -2.45 7.47
N LEU A 427 30.15 -3.44 7.14
CA LEU A 427 28.95 -3.24 6.31
C LEU A 427 27.97 -2.25 6.96
N THR A 428 27.77 -2.29 8.28
CA THR A 428 26.90 -1.30 8.95
C THR A 428 27.44 0.12 8.81
N GLU A 429 28.74 0.33 8.99
CA GLU A 429 29.38 1.65 8.85
C GLU A 429 29.29 2.15 7.40
N ARG A 430 29.58 1.28 6.43
CA ARG A 430 29.46 1.60 5.00
C ARG A 430 28.04 1.99 4.62
N VAL A 431 27.02 1.30 5.12
CA VAL A 431 25.62 1.66 4.84
C VAL A 431 25.21 2.95 5.56
N ALA A 432 25.67 3.18 6.79
CA ALA A 432 25.38 4.40 7.55
C ALA A 432 25.98 5.66 6.90
N SER A 433 27.15 5.54 6.24
CA SER A 433 27.78 6.63 5.50
C SER A 433 27.11 6.99 4.16
N GLN A 434 26.11 6.22 3.71
CA GLN A 434 25.36 6.55 2.50
C GLN A 434 24.47 7.78 2.74
N PRO A 435 24.20 8.61 1.71
CA PRO A 435 23.40 9.82 1.87
C PRO A 435 21.97 9.51 2.34
N PRO A 436 21.37 10.34 3.22
CA PRO A 436 19.97 10.20 3.62
C PRO A 436 19.01 10.31 2.42
N SER A 437 17.83 9.73 2.54
CA SER A 437 16.84 9.70 1.44
C SER A 437 15.42 9.45 1.94
N ARG A 438 14.46 10.24 1.45
CA ARG A 438 13.02 10.13 1.75
C ARG A 438 12.43 8.74 1.49
N ILE A 439 12.99 7.96 0.57
CA ILE A 439 12.43 6.67 0.15
C ILE A 439 12.97 5.52 0.99
N ARG A 440 14.03 5.76 1.79
CA ARG A 440 14.78 4.73 2.48
C ARG A 440 14.77 4.99 3.98
N ASN A 441 14.46 3.95 4.76
CA ASN A 441 14.67 4.00 6.20
C ASN A 441 16.17 4.12 6.49
N TRP A 442 16.59 5.21 7.12
CA TRP A 442 17.99 5.43 7.47
C TRP A 442 18.38 4.62 8.71
N GLU A 443 17.54 4.58 9.76
CA GLU A 443 17.84 3.81 10.96
C GLU A 443 17.65 2.30 10.72
N ARG A 444 18.75 1.54 10.67
CA ARG A 444 18.71 0.10 10.40
C ARG A 444 18.87 -0.76 11.64
N PRO A 445 18.00 -1.77 11.84
CA PRO A 445 18.14 -2.71 12.95
C PRO A 445 19.31 -3.68 12.74
N ASN A 446 19.88 -4.20 13.83
CA ASN A 446 20.94 -5.23 13.80
C ASN A 446 20.53 -6.47 12.99
N ALA A 447 19.24 -6.83 13.01
CA ALA A 447 18.70 -7.97 12.28
C ALA A 447 18.93 -7.90 10.77
N ASP A 448 18.92 -6.69 10.17
CA ASP A 448 19.16 -6.48 8.73
C ASP A 448 20.59 -6.86 8.32
N PHE A 449 21.50 -6.96 9.28
CA PHE A 449 22.91 -7.31 9.10
C PHE A 449 23.30 -8.62 9.81
N LYS A 450 22.33 -9.38 10.35
CA LYS A 450 22.58 -10.58 11.16
C LYS A 450 23.57 -10.33 12.32
N LEU A 451 23.38 -9.23 13.05
CA LEU A 451 24.14 -8.87 14.25
C LEU A 451 23.36 -9.15 15.53
#